data_AF-A0A0G1VTH2-F1
#
_entry.id   AF-A0A0G1VTH2-F1
#
_cell.length_a   1.000
_cell.length_b   1.000
_cell.length_c   1.000
_cell.angle_alpha   90.00
_cell.angle_beta   90.00
_cell.angle_gamma   90.00
#
_symmetry.space_group_name_H-M   'P 1'
#
loop_
_entity.id
_entity.type
_entity.pdbx_description
1 polymer ?
#
loop_
_entity_poly.entity_id
_entity_poly.type
_entity_poly.pdbx_seq_one_letter_code
_entity_poly.pdbx_strand_id
1 'polypeptide(L)' 'MNKQDLQKVLWDINKESIDTLPDDFVIRRILSYGGLVLLVKAMHEYGSTRVTQVFETMKPTSIPSRKYYYLKNFLLV' A
#
# COMPACT_ATOMS: atom_id res chain seq x y z
N MET A 1 1.73 -1.04 11.98
CA MET A 1 2.96 -1.13 11.15
C MET A 1 4.05 -0.27 11.81
N ASN A 2 5.35 -0.53 11.61
CA ASN A 2 6.40 0.30 12.23
C ASN A 2 6.93 1.36 11.24
N LYS A 3 7.53 2.45 11.76
CA LYS A 3 8.07 3.55 10.93
C LYS A 3 9.16 3.10 9.95
N GLN A 4 9.93 2.08 10.30
CA GLN A 4 10.96 1.53 9.42
C GLN A 4 10.37 0.85 8.18
N ASP A 5 9.25 0.15 8.33
CA ASP A 5 8.52 -0.47 7.23
C ASP A 5 7.89 0.57 6.31
N LEU A 6 7.32 1.63 6.88
CA LEU A 6 6.78 2.76 6.11
C LEU A 6 7.86 3.51 5.33
N GLN A 7 9.05 3.71 5.91
CA GLN A 7 10.16 4.40 5.23
C GLN A 7 10.61 3.69 3.94
N LYS A 8 10.42 2.36 3.84
CA LYS A 8 10.79 1.60 2.62
C LYS A 8 9.92 2.00 1.42
N VAL A 9 8.68 2.42 1.65
CA VAL A 9 7.71 2.80 0.59
C VAL A 9 7.47 4.31 0.51
N LEU A 10 7.85 5.05 1.56
CA LEU A 10 7.81 6.50 1.68
C LEU A 10 9.23 7.09 1.72
N TRP A 11 10.16 6.51 0.96
CA TRP A 11 11.59 6.86 1.00
C TRP A 11 11.87 8.32 0.57
N ASP A 12 10.95 8.91 -0.18
CA ASP A 12 10.93 10.29 -0.67
C ASP A 12 10.25 11.29 0.28
N ILE A 13 9.64 10.83 1.38
CA ILE A 13 8.94 11.67 2.34
C ILE A 13 9.80 11.88 3.59
N ASN A 14 9.73 13.09 4.15
CA ASN A 14 10.37 13.39 5.44
C ASN A 14 9.76 12.52 6.55
N LYS A 15 10.62 11.93 7.39
CA LYS A 15 10.22 11.03 8.49
C LYS A 15 9.23 11.66 9.45
N GLU A 16 9.38 12.96 9.70
CA GLU A 16 8.55 13.72 10.65
C GLU A 16 7.12 13.92 10.14
N SER A 17 6.90 13.90 8.83
CA SER A 17 5.58 14.11 8.24
C SER A 17 4.81 12.82 7.97
N ILE A 18 5.42 11.64 8.17
CA ILE A 18 4.77 10.35 7.86
C ILE A 18 3.46 10.17 8.62
N ASP A 19 3.44 10.53 9.90
CA ASP A 19 2.26 10.37 10.76
C ASP A 19 1.11 11.32 10.38
N THR A 20 1.37 12.32 9.52
CA THR A 20 0.37 13.28 9.03
C THR A 20 -0.19 12.93 7.66
N LEU A 21 0.32 11.88 7.01
CA LEU A 21 -0.12 11.49 5.67
C LEU A 21 -1.52 10.87 5.71
N PRO A 22 -2.37 11.16 4.70
CA PRO A 22 -3.65 10.47 4.57
C PRO A 22 -3.44 8.96 4.37
N ASP A 23 -4.29 8.14 5.01
CA ASP A 23 -4.22 6.68 4.91
C ASP A 23 -4.24 6.19 3.46
N ASP A 24 -5.10 6.79 2.62
CA ASP A 24 -5.18 6.44 1.19
C ASP A 24 -3.87 6.64 0.46
N PHE A 25 -3.12 7.69 0.82
CA PHE A 25 -1.80 7.93 0.25
C PHE A 25 -0.84 6.83 0.68
N VAL A 26 -0.81 6.50 1.97
CA VAL A 26 0.06 5.45 2.52
C VAL A 26 -0.27 4.08 1.88
N ILE A 27 -1.55 3.72 1.80
CA ILE A 27 -2.02 2.48 1.17
C ILE A 27 -1.60 2.43 -0.30
N ARG A 28 -1.75 3.52 -1.06
CA ARG A 28 -1.28 3.58 -2.46
C ARG A 28 0.22 3.30 -2.57
N ARG A 29 1.03 3.88 -1.68
CA ARG A 29 2.49 3.67 -1.68
C ARG A 29 2.84 2.23 -1.35
N ILE A 30 2.14 1.59 -0.41
CA ILE A 30 2.31 0.16 -0.11
C ILE A 30 1.87 -0.72 -1.30
N LEU A 31 0.75 -0.42 -1.94
CA LEU A 31 0.26 -1.12 -3.13
C LEU A 31 1.21 -1.00 -4.32
N SER A 32 1.87 0.15 -4.51
CA SER A 32 2.88 0.32 -5.56
C SER A 32 4.22 -0.34 -5.19
N TYR A 33 4.79 -0.03 -4.03
CA TYR A 33 6.20 -0.34 -3.73
C TYR A 33 6.42 -1.40 -2.64
N GLY A 34 5.40 -1.69 -1.84
CA GLY A 34 5.49 -2.63 -0.72
C GLY A 34 5.62 -4.10 -1.14
N GLY A 35 6.26 -4.90 -0.29
CA GLY A 35 6.24 -6.37 -0.42
C GLY A 35 4.96 -6.98 0.16
N LEU A 36 4.79 -8.29 -0.02
CA LEU A 36 3.61 -9.04 0.46
C LEU A 36 3.37 -8.87 1.97
N VAL A 37 4.44 -8.94 2.78
CA VAL A 37 4.35 -8.77 4.24
C VAL A 37 3.80 -7.39 4.60
N LEU A 38 4.20 -6.34 3.88
CA LEU A 38 3.72 -4.98 4.13
C LEU A 38 2.27 -4.80 3.73
N LEU A 39 1.84 -5.46 2.65
CA LEU A 39 0.44 -5.49 2.23
C LEU A 39 -0.46 -6.16 3.26
N VAL A 40 -0.04 -7.30 3.82
CA VAL A 40 -0.78 -7.98 4.89
C VAL A 40 -0.87 -7.10 6.14
N LYS A 41 0.22 -6.42 6.52
CA LYS A 41 0.20 -5.44 7.62
C LYS A 41 -0.78 -4.29 7.35
N ALA A 42 -0.80 -3.76 6.13
CA ALA A 42 -1.73 -2.71 5.73
C ALA A 42 -3.19 -3.18 5.81
N MET A 43 -3.49 -4.42 5.40
CA MET A 43 -4.84 -4.98 5.53
C MET A 43 -5.26 -5.16 6.98
N HIS A 44 -4.34 -5.56 7.86
CA HIS A 44 -4.63 -5.69 9.29
C HIS A 44 -4.86 -4.33 9.96
N GLU A 45 -4.15 -3.28 9.53
CA GLU A 45 -4.20 -1.95 10.15
C GLU A 45 -5.33 -1.08 9.62
N TYR A 46 -5.50 -1.03 8.29
CA TYR A 46 -6.51 -0.18 7.63
C TYR A 46 -7.78 -0.94 7.24
N GLY A 47 -7.78 -2.28 7.35
CA GLY A 47 -8.87 -3.14 6.90
C GLY A 47 -8.75 -3.54 5.43
N SER A 48 -9.03 -4.81 5.14
CA SER A 48 -8.99 -5.36 3.78
C SER A 48 -9.90 -4.60 2.81
N THR A 49 -11.14 -4.29 3.23
CA THR A 49 -12.10 -3.52 2.42
C THR A 49 -11.54 -2.17 1.99
N ARG A 50 -10.88 -1.43 2.90
CA ARG A 50 -10.31 -0.13 2.58
C ARG A 50 -9.15 -0.25 1.60
N VAL A 51 -8.28 -1.24 1.80
CA VAL A 51 -7.16 -1.51 0.89
C VAL A 51 -7.67 -1.88 -0.51
N THR A 52 -8.72 -2.70 -0.62
CA THR A 52 -9.36 -3.04 -1.90
C THR A 52 -9.94 -1.81 -2.59
N GLN A 53 -10.70 -0.97 -1.86
CA GLN A 53 -11.23 0.28 -2.42
C GLN A 53 -10.13 1.18 -2.96
N VAL A 54 -9.03 1.35 -2.22
CA VAL A 54 -7.91 2.16 -2.69
C VAL A 54 -7.29 1.54 -3.94
N PHE A 55 -7.08 0.23 -3.97
CA PHE A 55 -6.56 -0.49 -5.15
C PHE A 55 -7.44 -0.28 -6.40
N GLU A 56 -8.76 -0.35 -6.26
CA GLU A 56 -9.70 -0.15 -7.38
C GLU A 56 -9.67 1.28 -7.96
N THR A 57 -9.32 2.27 -7.14
CA THR A 57 -9.14 3.66 -7.60
C THR A 57 -7.78 3.93 -8.26
N MET A 58 -6.84 2.99 -8.19
CA MET A 58 -5.50 3.16 -8.77
C MET A 58 -5.50 2.84 -10.27
N LYS A 59 -4.71 3.62 -11.02
CA LYS A 59 -4.43 3.27 -12.42
C LYS A 59 -3.61 1.98 -12.44
N PRO A 60 -3.91 1.00 -13.31
CA PRO A 60 -3.14 -0.26 -13.38
C PRO A 60 -1.65 -0.04 -13.63
N THR A 61 -1.27 1.05 -14.32
CA THR A 61 0.13 1.41 -14.60
C THR A 61 0.89 1.92 -13.37
N SER A 62 0.21 2.22 -12.25
CA SER A 62 0.85 2.64 -10.99
C SER A 62 1.41 1.48 -10.18
N ILE A 63 1.20 0.23 -10.62
CA ILE A 63 1.68 -0.99 -9.99
C ILE A 63 2.33 -1.87 -11.07
N PRO A 64 3.50 -2.49 -10.84
CA PRO A 64 4.07 -3.43 -11.80
C PRO A 64 3.05 -4.52 -12.19
N SER A 65 2.91 -4.81 -13.48
CA SER A 65 1.82 -5.66 -14.01
C SER A 65 1.70 -7.02 -13.32
N ARG A 66 2.84 -7.66 -12.99
CA ARG A 66 2.88 -8.92 -12.24
C ARG A 66 2.26 -8.79 -10.85
N LYS A 67 2.57 -7.71 -10.14
CA LYS A 67 2.04 -7.42 -8.81
C LYS A 67 0.56 -7.06 -8.89
N TYR A 68 0.18 -6.21 -9.84
CA TYR A 68 -1.22 -5.86 -10.08
C TYR A 68 -2.08 -7.11 -10.33
N TYR A 69 -1.61 -8.01 -11.20
CA TYR A 69 -2.29 -9.28 -11.47
C TYR A 69 -2.42 -10.14 -10.22
N TYR A 70 -1.36 -10.26 -9.41
CA TYR A 70 -1.41 -11.02 -8.17
C TYR A 70 -2.42 -10.43 -7.17
N LEU A 71 -2.38 -9.11 -6.97
CA LEU A 71 -3.29 -8.41 -6.06
C LEU A 71 -4.74 -8.62 -6.47
N LYS A 72 -5.06 -8.42 -7.75
CA LYS A 72 -6.42 -8.51 -8.28
C LYS A 72 -7.02 -9.92 -8.21
N ASN A 73 -6.23 -10.95 -8.46
CA ASN A 73 -6.75 -12.32 -8.65
C ASN A 73 -6.56 -13.24 -7.44
N PHE A 74 -5.72 -12.86 -6.46
CA PHE A 74 -5.41 -13.75 -5.34
C PHE A 74 -5.48 -13.07 -3.97
N LEU A 75 -5.00 -11.82 -3.84
CA LEU A 75 -4.87 -11.20 -2.51
C LEU A 75 -6.09 -10.38 -2.09
N LEU A 76 -6.76 -9.71 -3.04
CA LEU A 76 -7.86 -8.77 -2.78
C LEU A 76 -9.24 -9.31 -3.22
N VAL A 77 -9.36 -10.63 -3.39
CA VAL A 77 -10.60 -11.32 -3.78
C VAL A 77 -11.54 -11.48 -2.60
#